data_AF-A0A7S3DPE3-F1
#
_entry.id   AF-A0A7S3DPE3-F1
#
_cell.length_a   1.000
_cell.length_b   1.000
_cell.length_c   1.000
_cell.angle_alpha   90.00
_cell.angle_beta   90.00
_cell.angle_gamma   90.00
#
_symmetry.space_group_name_H-M   'P 1'
#
loop_
_entity.id
_entity.type
_entity.pdbx_description
1 polymer ?
#
loop_
_entity_poly.entity_id
_entity_poly.type
_entity_poly.pdbx_seq_one_letter_code
_entity_poly.pdbx_strand_id
1 'polypeptide(L)'
;MKEDLMRGCNVVATGCVLVHERSVGCSRAFRKHIKQNCRAVVEAILQMVESFYDGSALVDHLGAQKAAVVWETCGVIMDKKVPIGNRNAIRRDLFTYMMECQETMEEFTKTIERGPAVTTETGEKGKKTEEGDAEPQDKEDEAAWDEFADGEQLYLEKEIPIATACVALVKVSRGTINLTLQAMEAIGSVLTEFLVNERDPTPKDRARFEWMERIYGLAVKVGDGMTDFATHLYPTLDLKALPDQIQIHSQRLSKLIHMVLESTLTDKSKIVMPQEVLELAANLKQATAARQNEALQAVAAAKKWDKKSKKKK
;
A
#
# COMPACT_ATOMS: atom_id res chain seq x y z
N MET A 1 36.78 -0.99 20.16
CA MET A 1 36.07 -0.94 18.86
C MET A 1 35.30 -2.22 18.55
N LYS A 2 35.96 -3.38 18.32
CA LYS A 2 35.24 -4.65 18.03
C LYS A 2 34.27 -5.05 19.15
N GLU A 3 34.73 -5.00 20.40
CA GLU A 3 33.90 -5.35 21.57
C GLU A 3 32.73 -4.39 21.75
N ASP A 4 32.94 -3.08 21.56
CA ASP A 4 31.90 -2.06 21.68
C ASP A 4 30.81 -2.23 20.61
N LEU A 5 31.22 -2.52 19.37
CA LEU A 5 30.30 -2.76 18.27
C LEU A 5 29.44 -4.01 18.51
N MET A 6 30.08 -5.10 18.95
CA MET A 6 29.38 -6.34 19.31
C MET A 6 28.42 -6.12 20.48
N ARG A 7 28.84 -5.36 21.50
CA ARG A 7 27.97 -5.00 22.63
C ARG A 7 26.75 -4.19 22.18
N GLY A 8 26.93 -3.21 21.30
CA GLY A 8 25.84 -2.44 20.70
C GLY A 8 24.85 -3.34 19.95
N CYS A 9 25.35 -4.21 19.08
CA CYS A 9 24.52 -5.17 18.35
C CYS A 9 23.75 -6.11 19.28
N ASN A 10 24.39 -6.60 20.35
CA ASN A 10 23.75 -7.46 21.34
C ASN A 10 22.60 -6.75 22.07
N VAL A 11 22.75 -5.46 22.41
CA VAL A 11 21.69 -4.68 23.04
C VAL A 11 20.49 -4.52 22.09
N VAL A 12 20.75 -4.18 20.83
CA VAL A 12 19.70 -4.05 19.79
C VAL A 12 18.97 -5.39 19.60
N ALA A 13 19.72 -6.49 19.48
CA ALA A 13 19.15 -7.83 19.33
C ALA A 13 18.31 -8.23 20.55
N THR A 14 18.80 -7.99 21.76
CA THR A 14 18.08 -8.31 23.01
C THR A 14 16.77 -7.53 23.10
N GLY A 15 16.80 -6.22 22.81
CA GLY A 15 15.58 -5.40 22.79
C GLY A 15 14.56 -5.90 21.76
N CYS A 16 15.02 -6.31 20.58
CA CYS A 16 14.17 -6.91 19.56
C CYS A 16 13.53 -8.23 20.05
N VAL A 17 14.31 -9.12 20.68
CA VAL A 17 13.82 -10.39 21.22
C VAL A 17 12.74 -10.17 22.30
N LEU A 18 12.94 -9.23 23.22
CA LEU A 18 11.97 -8.91 24.27
C LEU A 18 10.62 -8.47 23.70
N VAL A 19 10.63 -7.58 22.69
CA VAL A 19 9.40 -7.16 22.00
C VAL A 19 8.70 -8.32 21.29
N HIS A 20 9.45 -9.35 20.91
CA HIS A 20 8.92 -10.56 20.28
C HIS A 20 8.50 -11.65 21.28
N GLU A 21 8.62 -11.42 22.59
CA GLU A 21 8.06 -12.33 23.58
C GLU A 21 6.53 -12.23 23.59
N ARG A 22 5.82 -13.37 23.74
CA ARG A 22 4.35 -13.39 23.70
C ARG A 22 3.73 -12.69 24.92
N SER A 23 4.41 -12.75 26.06
CA SER A 23 4.00 -12.15 27.35
C SER A 23 3.88 -10.62 27.29
N VAL A 24 4.67 -9.95 26.44
CA VAL A 24 4.74 -8.49 26.35
C VAL A 24 3.53 -7.87 25.64
N GLY A 25 2.71 -8.67 24.94
CA GLY A 25 1.47 -8.17 24.33
C GLY A 25 1.66 -7.22 23.14
N CYS A 26 2.87 -7.15 22.56
CA CYS A 26 3.11 -6.39 21.33
C CYS A 26 2.35 -6.98 20.13
N SER A 27 1.69 -6.13 19.35
CA SER A 27 0.97 -6.54 18.15
C SER A 27 1.92 -6.93 17.02
N ARG A 28 1.41 -7.67 16.03
CA ARG A 28 2.19 -8.02 14.83
C ARG A 28 2.74 -6.78 14.10
N ALA A 29 1.97 -5.70 14.03
CA ALA A 29 2.39 -4.43 13.41
C ALA A 29 3.60 -3.84 14.15
N PHE A 30 3.51 -3.70 15.47
CA PHE A 30 4.60 -3.11 16.26
C PHE A 30 5.88 -3.97 16.18
N ARG A 31 5.74 -5.29 16.28
CA ARG A 31 6.85 -6.24 16.07
C ARG A 31 7.50 -6.10 14.70
N LYS A 32 6.70 -5.94 13.63
CA LYS A 32 7.18 -5.70 12.26
C LYS A 32 8.07 -4.46 12.20
N HIS A 33 7.59 -3.32 12.71
CA HIS A 33 8.35 -2.06 12.72
C HIS A 33 9.64 -2.18 13.52
N ILE A 34 9.61 -2.75 14.72
CA ILE A 34 10.82 -2.93 15.55
C ILE A 34 11.81 -3.86 14.83
N LYS A 35 11.35 -4.99 14.29
CA LYS A 35 12.19 -5.94 13.55
C LYS A 35 12.86 -5.29 12.34
N GLN A 36 12.12 -4.50 11.55
CA GLN A 36 12.64 -3.82 10.37
C GLN A 36 13.72 -2.80 10.74
N ASN A 37 13.49 -1.99 11.78
CA ASN A 37 14.48 -1.01 12.23
C ASN A 37 15.73 -1.69 12.82
N CYS A 38 15.57 -2.73 13.64
CA CYS A 38 16.70 -3.51 14.16
C CYS A 38 17.51 -4.14 13.02
N ARG A 39 16.86 -4.68 11.98
CA ARG A 39 17.53 -5.22 10.80
C ARG A 39 18.31 -4.13 10.06
N ALA A 40 17.70 -2.97 9.84
CA ALA A 40 18.37 -1.86 9.16
C ALA A 40 19.64 -1.40 9.90
N VAL A 41 19.58 -1.30 11.24
CA VAL A 41 20.77 -0.94 12.05
C VAL A 41 21.87 -1.99 11.89
N VAL A 42 21.54 -3.28 12.00
CA VAL A 42 22.52 -4.36 11.86
C VAL A 42 23.10 -4.39 10.45
N GLU A 43 22.27 -4.20 9.42
CA GLU A 43 22.70 -4.16 8.02
C GLU A 43 23.63 -2.98 7.74
N ALA A 44 23.32 -1.78 8.24
CA ALA A 44 24.19 -0.62 8.12
C ALA A 44 25.55 -0.85 8.81
N ILE A 45 25.55 -1.48 9.98
CA ILE A 45 26.78 -1.83 10.70
C ILE A 45 27.60 -2.84 9.90
N LEU A 46 26.96 -3.88 9.35
CA LEU A 46 27.65 -4.89 8.54
C LEU A 46 28.30 -4.27 7.31
N GLN A 47 27.57 -3.44 6.56
CA GLN A 47 28.12 -2.75 5.39
C GLN A 47 29.29 -1.82 5.76
N MET A 48 29.22 -1.15 6.91
CA MET A 48 30.32 -0.34 7.41
C MET A 48 31.54 -1.22 7.71
N VAL A 49 31.37 -2.32 8.46
CA VAL A 49 32.48 -3.24 8.80
C VAL A 49 33.09 -3.85 7.55
N GLU A 50 32.27 -4.29 6.59
CA GLU A 50 32.73 -4.83 5.30
C GLU A 50 33.59 -3.81 4.56
N SER A 51 33.16 -2.55 4.50
CA SER A 51 33.95 -1.48 3.84
C SER A 51 35.30 -1.21 4.53
N PHE A 52 35.40 -1.40 5.84
CA PHE A 52 36.69 -1.30 6.54
C PHE A 52 37.55 -2.54 6.36
N TYR A 53 36.93 -3.71 6.20
CA TYR A 53 37.63 -4.98 6.01
C TYR A 53 38.24 -5.11 4.62
N ASP A 54 37.52 -4.71 3.57
CA ASP A 54 38.00 -4.74 2.18
C ASP A 54 38.90 -3.53 1.80
N GLY A 55 39.05 -2.58 2.73
CA GLY A 55 39.87 -1.38 2.56
C GLY A 55 39.19 -0.24 1.76
N SER A 56 37.98 -0.44 1.24
CA SER A 56 37.24 0.57 0.47
C SER A 56 36.88 1.80 1.30
N ALA A 57 36.72 1.65 2.62
CA ALA A 57 36.43 2.74 3.55
C ALA A 57 37.53 3.82 3.58
N LEU A 58 38.75 3.50 3.14
CA LEU A 58 39.88 4.43 3.07
C LEU A 58 39.88 5.29 1.80
N VAL A 59 39.00 4.98 0.84
CA VAL A 59 38.88 5.68 -0.44
C VAL A 59 37.68 6.63 -0.38
N ASP A 60 37.86 7.86 -0.87
CA ASP A 60 36.79 8.84 -1.15
C ASP A 60 35.71 8.99 -0.07
N HIS A 61 36.13 9.17 1.18
CA HIS A 61 35.25 9.40 2.34
C HIS A 61 34.19 8.30 2.57
N LEU A 62 34.29 7.13 1.93
CA LEU A 62 33.28 6.08 1.99
C LEU A 62 33.07 5.57 3.41
N GLY A 63 34.13 5.45 4.21
CA GLY A 63 34.03 5.07 5.61
C GLY A 63 33.20 6.06 6.45
N ALA A 64 33.34 7.36 6.18
CA ALA A 64 32.55 8.39 6.85
C ALA A 64 31.08 8.35 6.40
N GLN A 65 30.81 8.10 5.11
CA GLN A 65 29.46 7.93 4.59
C GLN A 65 28.76 6.71 5.22
N LYS A 66 29.44 5.56 5.28
CA LYS A 66 28.89 4.34 5.90
C LYS A 66 28.63 4.52 7.40
N ALA A 67 29.52 5.21 8.11
CA ALA A 67 29.29 5.58 9.51
C ALA A 67 28.08 6.54 9.67
N ALA A 68 27.92 7.50 8.75
CA ALA A 68 26.76 8.41 8.75
C ALA A 68 25.45 7.64 8.56
N VAL A 69 25.41 6.64 7.69
CA VAL A 69 24.23 5.77 7.49
C VAL A 69 23.86 5.01 8.77
N VAL A 70 24.85 4.50 9.51
CA VAL A 70 24.59 3.87 10.84
C VAL A 70 23.95 4.88 11.79
N TRP A 71 24.50 6.10 11.87
CA TRP A 71 23.95 7.16 12.72
C TRP A 71 22.54 7.57 12.33
N GLU A 72 22.28 7.75 11.05
CA GLU A 72 20.96 8.08 10.53
C GLU A 72 19.94 6.97 10.86
N THR A 73 20.33 5.71 10.67
CA THR A 73 19.47 4.56 10.96
C THR A 73 19.16 4.44 12.45
N CYS A 74 20.15 4.66 13.32
CA CYS A 74 19.93 4.79 14.76
C CYS A 74 19.06 6.00 15.11
N GLY A 75 19.23 7.12 14.39
CA GLY A 75 18.45 8.34 14.50
C GLY A 75 16.96 8.10 14.31
N VAL A 76 16.55 7.18 13.42
CA VAL A 76 15.13 6.80 13.26
C VAL A 76 14.51 6.33 14.59
N ILE A 77 15.27 5.61 15.42
CA ILE A 77 14.82 5.15 16.74
C ILE A 77 14.86 6.30 17.75
N MET A 78 15.97 7.05 17.80
CA MET A 78 16.18 8.13 18.77
C MET A 78 15.21 9.30 18.58
N ASP A 79 14.91 9.64 17.33
CA ASP A 79 13.95 10.69 16.94
C ASP A 79 12.49 10.24 17.08
N LYS A 80 12.24 9.04 17.63
CA LYS A 80 10.90 8.45 17.79
C LYS A 80 10.12 8.36 16.48
N LYS A 81 10.83 8.21 15.34
CA LYS A 81 10.20 7.98 14.03
C LYS A 81 9.62 6.57 13.93
N VAL A 82 10.08 5.62 14.74
CA VAL A 82 9.45 4.30 14.90
C VAL A 82 8.13 4.45 15.67
N PRO A 83 7.00 3.89 15.19
CA PRO A 83 5.73 4.06 15.88
C PRO A 83 5.76 3.38 17.26
N ILE A 84 5.56 4.15 18.33
CA ILE A 84 5.54 3.63 19.71
C ILE A 84 4.16 3.08 20.04
N GLY A 85 4.09 1.78 20.32
CA GLY A 85 2.88 1.09 20.76
C GLY A 85 2.02 0.52 19.62
N ASN A 86 1.20 -0.48 19.97
CA ASN A 86 0.39 -1.25 19.02
C ASN A 86 -0.52 -0.36 18.16
N ARG A 87 -1.19 0.62 18.77
CA ARG A 87 -2.12 1.53 18.09
C ARG A 87 -1.41 2.34 17.01
N ASN A 88 -0.30 2.99 17.35
CA ASN A 88 0.43 3.84 16.41
C ASN A 88 1.06 3.03 15.27
N ALA A 89 1.55 1.81 15.57
CA ALA A 89 2.10 0.93 14.54
C ALA A 89 1.04 0.52 13.51
N ILE A 90 -0.16 0.17 13.98
CA ILE A 90 -1.29 -0.16 13.11
C ILE A 90 -1.73 1.07 12.31
N ARG A 91 -1.87 2.24 12.94
CA ARG A 91 -2.22 3.48 12.23
C ARG A 91 -1.23 3.76 11.10
N ARG A 92 0.07 3.65 11.38
CA ARG A 92 1.11 3.85 10.37
C ARG A 92 0.92 2.93 9.17
N ASP A 93 0.74 1.63 9.39
CA ASP A 93 0.52 0.68 8.29
C ASP A 93 -0.75 1.02 7.49
N LEU A 94 -1.87 1.32 8.16
CA LEU A 94 -3.11 1.66 7.47
C LEU A 94 -2.99 2.97 6.66
N PHE A 95 -2.27 3.97 7.18
CA PHE A 95 -1.97 5.19 6.42
C PHE A 95 -1.08 4.91 5.21
N THR A 96 -0.08 4.05 5.35
CA THR A 96 0.75 3.62 4.21
C THR A 96 -0.12 2.98 3.13
N TYR A 97 -0.97 2.01 3.46
CA TYR A 97 -1.86 1.40 2.45
C TYR A 97 -2.86 2.39 1.85
N MET A 98 -3.34 3.36 2.61
CA MET A 98 -4.20 4.43 2.08
C MET A 98 -3.45 5.32 1.09
N MET A 99 -2.18 5.63 1.36
CA MET A 99 -1.32 6.39 0.45
C MET A 99 -1.03 5.60 -0.83
N GLU A 100 -0.69 4.32 -0.72
CA GLU A 100 -0.47 3.45 -1.88
C GLU A 100 -1.73 3.37 -2.77
N CYS A 101 -2.93 3.28 -2.16
CA CYS A 101 -4.18 3.36 -2.93
C CYS A 101 -4.33 4.72 -3.64
N GLN A 102 -3.92 5.80 -2.99
CA GLN A 102 -4.01 7.16 -3.55
C GLN A 102 -3.05 7.33 -4.73
N GLU A 103 -1.79 6.93 -4.58
CA GLU A 103 -0.78 6.94 -5.63
C GLU A 103 -1.23 6.09 -6.83
N THR A 104 -1.75 4.89 -6.57
CA THR A 104 -2.32 4.01 -7.60
C THR A 104 -3.47 4.69 -8.35
N MET A 105 -4.39 5.34 -7.64
CA MET A 105 -5.50 6.06 -8.29
C MET A 105 -4.99 7.19 -9.17
N GLU A 106 -4.04 7.99 -8.69
CA GLU A 106 -3.48 9.12 -9.43
C GLU A 106 -2.74 8.67 -10.69
N GLU A 107 -1.91 7.63 -10.58
CA GLU A 107 -1.17 7.04 -11.69
C GLU A 107 -2.10 6.57 -12.81
N PHE A 108 -3.08 5.73 -12.48
CA PHE A 108 -3.97 5.18 -13.50
C PHE A 108 -5.01 6.19 -13.99
N THR A 109 -5.39 7.18 -13.18
CA THR A 109 -6.24 8.30 -13.65
C THR A 109 -5.50 9.14 -14.69
N LYS A 110 -4.24 9.50 -14.45
CA LYS A 110 -3.40 10.19 -15.44
C LYS A 110 -3.26 9.39 -16.74
N THR A 111 -3.08 8.08 -16.62
CA THR A 111 -2.99 7.18 -17.79
C THR A 111 -4.31 7.11 -18.56
N ILE A 112 -5.46 7.12 -17.88
CA ILE A 112 -6.79 7.18 -18.51
C ILE A 112 -7.03 8.54 -19.20
N GLU A 113 -6.63 9.64 -18.56
CA GLU A 113 -6.83 11.01 -19.05
C GLU A 113 -6.02 11.33 -20.32
N ARG A 114 -4.87 10.66 -20.50
CA ARG A 114 -4.08 10.72 -21.75
C ARG A 114 -4.83 10.18 -22.97
N GLY A 115 -5.90 9.41 -22.75
CA GLY A 115 -6.72 8.86 -23.82
C GLY A 115 -6.14 7.59 -24.45
N PRO A 116 -6.80 7.08 -25.50
CA PRO A 116 -6.45 5.78 -26.07
C PRO A 116 -5.17 5.86 -26.91
N ALA A 117 -4.42 4.76 -26.95
CA ALA A 117 -3.32 4.58 -27.89
C ALA A 117 -3.83 4.81 -29.33
N VAL A 118 -3.23 5.77 -30.04
CA VAL A 118 -3.53 6.02 -31.45
C VAL A 118 -3.01 4.83 -32.25
N THR A 119 -3.91 3.91 -32.62
CA THR A 119 -3.60 2.86 -33.58
C THR A 119 -3.70 3.46 -34.97
N THR A 120 -2.57 3.93 -35.50
CA THR A 120 -2.46 4.38 -36.90
C THR A 120 -2.59 3.18 -37.85
N GLU A 121 -3.83 2.70 -38.07
CA GLU A 121 -4.17 1.96 -39.31
C GLU A 121 -4.55 2.92 -40.47
N THR A 122 -4.46 4.24 -40.26
CA THR A 122 -4.46 5.25 -41.33
C THR A 122 -3.24 6.15 -41.18
N GLY A 123 -2.36 6.12 -42.18
CA GLY A 123 -1.12 6.88 -42.24
C GLY A 123 -1.34 8.39 -42.40
N GLU A 124 -1.85 9.04 -41.36
CA GLU A 124 -1.75 10.48 -41.19
C GLU A 124 -0.89 10.74 -39.96
N LYS A 125 0.39 11.04 -40.22
CA LYS A 125 1.26 11.69 -39.25
C LYS A 125 0.52 12.91 -38.71
N GLY A 126 0.44 12.99 -37.39
CA GLY A 126 -0.19 14.08 -36.66
C GLY A 126 0.20 15.42 -37.24
N LYS A 127 -0.83 16.17 -37.66
CA LYS A 127 -0.74 17.56 -38.06
C LYS A 127 -0.32 18.36 -36.81
N LYS A 128 0.97 18.73 -36.73
CA LYS A 128 1.42 19.80 -35.86
C LYS A 128 0.60 21.05 -36.21
N THR A 129 -0.21 21.53 -35.29
CA THR A 129 -0.69 22.91 -35.29
C THR A 129 0.51 23.80 -34.97
N GLU A 130 1.15 24.30 -36.02
CA GLU A 130 2.04 25.47 -35.96
C GLU A 130 1.17 26.74 -35.91
N GLU A 131 1.26 27.50 -34.83
CA GLU A 131 1.15 28.95 -34.84
C GLU A 131 2.31 29.52 -33.99
N GLY A 132 2.94 30.59 -34.49
CA GLY A 132 4.29 31.09 -34.16
C GLY A 132 4.49 31.61 -32.73
N ASP A 133 5.69 31.98 -32.30
CA ASP A 133 6.63 32.91 -32.95
C ASP A 133 8.07 32.71 -32.39
N ALA A 134 9.06 33.26 -33.10
CA ALA A 134 10.49 32.90 -33.07
C ALA A 134 11.31 33.21 -31.79
N GLU A 135 12.27 32.32 -31.46
CA GLU A 135 13.67 32.65 -31.10
C GLU A 135 14.55 31.37 -31.14
N PRO A 136 15.79 31.40 -31.68
CA PRO A 136 16.65 30.23 -31.77
C PRO A 136 17.54 30.13 -30.52
N GLN A 137 17.23 29.19 -29.62
CA GLN A 137 18.14 28.76 -28.57
C GLN A 137 18.25 27.23 -28.55
N ASP A 138 19.47 26.77 -28.81
CA ASP A 138 20.09 25.49 -28.44
C ASP A 138 19.21 24.52 -27.62
N LYS A 139 18.43 23.69 -28.33
CA LYS A 139 17.66 22.57 -27.75
C LYS A 139 17.86 21.28 -28.55
N GLU A 140 19.11 20.92 -28.84
CA GLU A 140 19.40 19.62 -29.47
C GLU A 140 19.35 18.43 -28.50
N ASP A 141 19.24 18.66 -27.18
CA ASP A 141 19.25 17.56 -26.20
C ASP A 141 17.92 17.33 -25.44
N GLU A 142 16.90 18.20 -25.52
CA GLU A 142 15.61 17.92 -24.84
C GLU A 142 14.69 16.98 -25.65
N ALA A 143 14.75 17.02 -26.98
CA ALA A 143 13.86 16.23 -27.83
C ALA A 143 14.16 14.72 -27.81
N ALA A 144 15.41 14.31 -27.53
CA ALA A 144 15.79 12.90 -27.46
C ALA A 144 15.32 12.22 -26.17
N TRP A 145 15.09 12.98 -25.09
CA TRP A 145 14.51 12.44 -23.86
C TRP A 145 12.99 12.34 -23.93
N ASP A 146 12.32 13.28 -24.62
CA ASP A 146 10.88 13.19 -24.87
C ASP A 146 10.54 11.98 -25.77
N GLU A 147 11.37 11.67 -26.77
CA GLU A 147 11.15 10.49 -27.64
C GLU A 147 11.45 9.14 -26.94
N PHE A 148 12.25 9.15 -25.86
CA PHE A 148 12.44 7.98 -24.99
C PHE A 148 11.38 7.88 -23.88
N ALA A 149 10.79 9.02 -23.47
CA ALA A 149 9.71 9.11 -22.49
C ALA A 149 8.31 8.88 -23.12
N ASP A 150 8.14 9.08 -24.43
CA ASP A 150 6.89 8.83 -25.18
C ASP A 150 6.59 7.34 -25.45
N GLY A 151 7.41 6.44 -24.88
CA GLY A 151 7.12 5.01 -24.80
C GLY A 151 6.06 4.64 -23.74
N GLU A 152 5.32 5.62 -23.21
CA GLU A 152 4.27 5.39 -22.22
C GLU A 152 3.18 4.46 -22.79
N GLN A 153 3.06 3.28 -22.19
CA GLN A 153 2.03 2.32 -22.55
C GLN A 153 0.66 2.95 -22.29
N LEU A 154 -0.08 3.26 -23.36
CA LEU A 154 -1.45 3.79 -23.30
C LEU A 154 -2.48 2.65 -23.41
N TYR A 155 -3.64 2.86 -22.79
CA TYR A 155 -4.77 1.94 -22.93
C TYR A 155 -5.32 1.94 -24.36
N LEU A 156 -5.82 0.79 -24.82
CA LEU A 156 -6.69 0.77 -25.99
C LEU A 156 -8.06 1.39 -25.66
N GLU A 157 -8.79 1.88 -26.66
CA GLU A 157 -10.12 2.48 -26.46
C GLU A 157 -11.09 1.55 -25.70
N LYS A 158 -11.02 0.24 -25.96
CA LYS A 158 -11.82 -0.79 -25.27
C LYS A 158 -11.38 -1.04 -23.82
N GLU A 159 -10.16 -0.67 -23.46
CA GLU A 159 -9.55 -0.92 -22.14
C GLU A 159 -9.82 0.22 -21.16
N ILE A 160 -9.99 1.45 -21.66
CA ILE A 160 -10.30 2.64 -20.85
C ILE A 160 -11.48 2.40 -19.89
N PRO A 161 -12.65 1.89 -20.33
CA PRO A 161 -13.77 1.64 -19.40
C PRO A 161 -13.44 0.61 -18.31
N ILE A 162 -12.55 -0.35 -18.61
CA ILE A 162 -12.11 -1.36 -17.65
C ILE A 162 -11.21 -0.69 -16.60
N ALA A 163 -10.23 0.08 -17.05
CA ALA A 163 -9.31 0.81 -16.19
C ALA A 163 -10.08 1.77 -15.26
N THR A 164 -11.04 2.54 -15.80
CA THR A 164 -11.89 3.44 -15.01
C THR A 164 -12.67 2.69 -13.91
N ALA A 165 -13.29 1.55 -14.25
CA ALA A 165 -14.02 0.74 -13.28
C ALA A 165 -13.09 0.14 -12.21
N CYS A 166 -11.87 -0.26 -12.59
CA CYS A 166 -10.87 -0.79 -11.66
C CYS A 166 -10.31 0.30 -10.73
N VAL A 167 -10.05 1.51 -11.22
CA VAL A 167 -9.68 2.66 -10.38
C VAL A 167 -10.78 2.98 -9.36
N ALA A 168 -12.04 2.82 -9.74
CA ALA A 168 -13.14 2.98 -8.78
C ALA A 168 -13.14 1.87 -7.70
N LEU A 169 -12.69 0.64 -7.99
CA LEU A 169 -12.43 -0.40 -6.99
C LEU A 169 -11.25 -0.05 -6.07
N VAL A 170 -10.19 0.57 -6.60
CA VAL A 170 -9.09 1.10 -5.77
C VAL A 170 -9.60 2.13 -4.76
N LYS A 171 -10.50 3.02 -5.19
CA LYS A 171 -11.16 3.99 -4.31
C LYS A 171 -11.95 3.31 -3.18
N VAL A 172 -12.67 2.23 -3.47
CA VAL A 172 -13.36 1.42 -2.45
C VAL A 172 -12.37 0.76 -1.50
N SER A 173 -11.19 0.35 -1.99
CA SER A 173 -10.13 -0.23 -1.17
C SER A 173 -9.61 0.76 -0.14
N ARG A 174 -9.27 1.99 -0.59
CA ARG A 174 -8.91 3.10 0.30
C ARG A 174 -9.99 3.36 1.35
N GLY A 175 -11.25 3.42 0.93
CA GLY A 175 -12.39 3.60 1.84
C GLY A 175 -12.51 2.49 2.88
N THR A 176 -12.24 1.23 2.50
CA THR A 176 -12.30 0.06 3.39
C THR A 176 -11.14 0.04 4.40
N ILE A 177 -9.95 0.47 4.00
CA ILE A 177 -8.82 0.65 4.92
C ILE A 177 -9.14 1.77 5.93
N ASN A 178 -9.70 2.88 5.46
CA ASN A 178 -10.16 3.97 6.34
C ASN A 178 -11.27 3.52 7.31
N LEU A 179 -12.23 2.71 6.85
CA LEU A 179 -13.23 2.08 7.73
C LEU A 179 -12.56 1.28 8.84
N THR A 180 -11.54 0.49 8.49
CA THR A 180 -10.79 -0.31 9.46
C THR A 180 -10.10 0.58 10.49
N LEU A 181 -9.46 1.67 10.04
CA LEU A 181 -8.83 2.65 10.93
C LEU A 181 -9.84 3.22 11.93
N GLN A 182 -10.99 3.69 11.46
CA GLN A 182 -12.04 4.26 12.32
C GLN A 182 -12.60 3.24 13.31
N ALA A 183 -12.86 2.01 12.86
CA ALA A 183 -13.35 0.94 13.72
C ALA A 183 -12.33 0.56 14.82
N MET A 184 -11.04 0.51 14.47
CA MET A 184 -9.96 0.24 15.42
C MET A 184 -9.73 1.40 16.40
N GLU A 185 -9.92 2.65 15.97
CA GLU A 185 -9.86 3.81 16.86
C GLU A 185 -11.01 3.83 17.86
N ALA A 186 -12.23 3.49 17.42
CA ALA A 186 -13.39 3.39 18.31
C ALA A 186 -13.16 2.36 19.43
N ILE A 187 -12.67 1.16 19.09
CA ILE A 187 -12.34 0.14 20.08
C ILE A 187 -11.12 0.54 20.93
N GLY A 188 -10.09 1.10 20.29
CA GLY A 188 -8.85 1.50 20.95
C GLY A 188 -9.10 2.52 22.06
N SER A 189 -10.05 3.44 21.88
CA SER A 189 -10.44 4.40 22.91
C SER A 189 -11.01 3.70 24.15
N VAL A 190 -11.91 2.71 23.97
CA VAL A 190 -12.47 1.90 25.08
C VAL A 190 -11.37 1.10 25.80
N LEU A 191 -10.38 0.59 25.07
CA LEU A 191 -9.27 -0.16 25.66
C LEU A 191 -8.22 0.73 26.34
N THR A 192 -8.12 2.00 25.95
CA THR A 192 -7.18 2.95 26.59
C THR A 192 -7.63 3.24 28.02
N GLU A 193 -8.93 3.38 28.26
CA GLU A 193 -9.49 3.51 29.61
C GLU A 193 -9.15 2.31 30.51
N PHE A 194 -9.05 1.10 29.94
CA PHE A 194 -8.63 -0.10 30.67
C PHE A 194 -7.16 -0.01 31.10
N LEU A 195 -6.25 0.38 30.19
CA LEU A 195 -4.81 0.43 30.45
C LEU A 195 -4.44 1.48 31.50
N VAL A 196 -5.14 2.61 31.53
CA VAL A 196 -4.92 3.67 32.52
C VAL A 196 -5.29 3.23 33.94
N ASN A 197 -6.23 2.28 34.08
CA ASN A 197 -6.73 1.81 35.37
C ASN A 197 -5.98 0.58 35.92
N GLU A 198 -4.87 0.17 35.29
CA GLU A 198 -3.95 -0.91 35.73
C GLU A 198 -4.60 -2.24 36.18
N ARG A 199 -5.79 -2.55 35.65
CA ARG A 199 -6.50 -3.80 35.98
C ARG A 199 -6.11 -4.93 35.03
N ASP A 200 -6.33 -6.17 35.44
CA ASP A 200 -6.14 -7.33 34.57
C ASP A 200 -7.17 -7.36 33.41
N PRO A 201 -6.78 -7.75 32.18
CA PRO A 201 -7.66 -7.74 31.04
C PRO A 201 -8.80 -8.75 31.19
N THR A 202 -10.04 -8.25 31.12
CA THR A 202 -11.24 -9.09 31.19
C THR A 202 -11.35 -9.96 29.93
N PRO A 203 -12.16 -11.04 29.95
CA PRO A 203 -12.44 -11.82 28.74
C PRO A 203 -12.97 -10.98 27.57
N LYS A 204 -13.72 -9.90 27.86
CA LYS A 204 -14.22 -8.96 26.83
C LYS A 204 -13.08 -8.14 26.21
N ASP A 205 -12.11 -7.73 27.01
CA ASP A 205 -10.95 -6.97 26.53
C ASP A 205 -10.06 -7.84 25.64
N ARG A 206 -9.83 -9.10 26.04
CA ARG A 206 -9.13 -10.09 25.20
C ARG A 206 -9.85 -10.32 23.87
N ALA A 207 -11.17 -10.48 23.89
CA ALA A 207 -11.95 -10.63 22.66
C ALA A 207 -11.85 -9.41 21.73
N ARG A 208 -11.75 -8.19 22.29
CA ARG A 208 -11.52 -6.96 21.50
C ARG A 208 -10.12 -6.93 20.89
N PHE A 209 -9.08 -7.29 21.64
CA PHE A 209 -7.72 -7.38 21.09
C PHE A 209 -7.62 -8.42 19.96
N GLU A 210 -8.20 -9.60 20.14
CA GLU A 210 -8.26 -10.64 19.10
C GLU A 210 -9.02 -10.15 17.87
N TRP A 211 -10.15 -9.45 18.06
CA TRP A 211 -10.89 -8.86 16.96
C TRP A 211 -10.05 -7.81 16.22
N MET A 212 -9.35 -6.92 16.94
CA MET A 212 -8.45 -5.92 16.36
C MET A 212 -7.31 -6.57 15.56
N GLU A 213 -6.76 -7.68 16.04
CA GLU A 213 -5.73 -8.41 15.30
C GLU A 213 -6.28 -9.03 14.01
N ARG A 214 -7.49 -9.63 14.07
CA ARG A 214 -8.13 -10.22 12.88
C ARG A 214 -8.47 -9.17 11.83
N ILE A 215 -9.08 -8.05 12.22
CA ILE A 215 -9.46 -7.00 11.27
C ILE A 215 -8.22 -6.36 10.64
N TYR A 216 -7.18 -6.10 11.44
CA TYR A 216 -5.90 -5.61 10.91
C TYR A 216 -5.27 -6.62 9.95
N GLY A 217 -5.29 -7.91 10.27
CA GLY A 217 -4.80 -8.96 9.38
C GLY A 217 -5.54 -9.05 8.05
N LEU A 218 -6.83 -8.69 8.01
CA LEU A 218 -7.58 -8.56 6.76
C LEU A 218 -7.25 -7.26 6.02
N ALA A 219 -7.07 -6.14 6.72
CA ALA A 219 -6.64 -4.87 6.11
C ALA A 219 -5.26 -4.98 5.47
N VAL A 220 -4.31 -5.68 6.09
CA VAL A 220 -3.00 -5.98 5.47
C VAL A 220 -3.18 -6.74 4.16
N LYS A 221 -4.07 -7.74 4.09
CA LYS A 221 -4.33 -8.48 2.84
C LYS A 221 -4.98 -7.62 1.75
N VAL A 222 -5.75 -6.61 2.13
CA VAL A 222 -6.30 -5.62 1.19
C VAL A 222 -5.21 -4.68 0.70
N GLY A 223 -4.35 -4.19 1.60
CA GLY A 223 -3.20 -3.34 1.29
C GLY A 223 -2.20 -4.04 0.37
N ASP A 224 -1.64 -5.16 0.80
CA ASP A 224 -0.70 -5.97 -0.02
C ASP A 224 -1.36 -6.40 -1.34
N GLY A 225 -2.65 -6.72 -1.30
CA GLY A 225 -3.43 -7.08 -2.48
C GLY A 225 -3.66 -5.95 -3.48
N MET A 226 -3.56 -4.70 -3.03
CA MET A 226 -3.69 -3.54 -3.89
C MET A 226 -2.48 -3.44 -4.81
N THR A 227 -1.27 -3.66 -4.31
CA THR A 227 -0.07 -3.71 -5.16
C THR A 227 -0.21 -4.79 -6.23
N ASP A 228 -0.59 -6.02 -5.84
CA ASP A 228 -0.83 -7.11 -6.80
C ASP A 228 -1.89 -6.72 -7.85
N PHE A 229 -3.02 -6.17 -7.42
CA PHE A 229 -4.11 -5.76 -8.32
C PHE A 229 -3.68 -4.62 -9.27
N ALA A 230 -2.89 -3.66 -8.79
CA ALA A 230 -2.36 -2.55 -9.58
C ALA A 230 -1.47 -3.02 -10.74
N THR A 231 -0.67 -4.07 -10.54
CA THR A 231 0.18 -4.60 -11.63
C THR A 231 -0.61 -5.08 -12.84
N HIS A 232 -1.88 -5.47 -12.65
CA HIS A 232 -2.76 -5.91 -13.73
C HIS A 232 -3.48 -4.76 -14.45
N LEU A 233 -3.28 -3.52 -14.00
CA LEU A 233 -3.86 -2.33 -14.62
C LEU A 233 -2.92 -1.68 -15.63
N TYR A 234 -1.62 -2.01 -15.65
CA TYR A 234 -0.73 -1.48 -16.68
C TYR A 234 -1.16 -1.96 -18.09
N PRO A 235 -1.14 -1.06 -19.11
CA PRO A 235 -1.46 -1.46 -20.48
C PRO A 235 -0.40 -2.38 -21.10
N THR A 236 -0.73 -3.28 -22.01
CA THR A 236 -2.07 -3.70 -22.43
C THR A 236 -2.71 -4.61 -21.38
N LEU A 237 -4.01 -4.47 -21.14
CA LEU A 237 -4.70 -5.22 -20.09
C LEU A 237 -4.79 -6.72 -20.41
N ASP A 238 -4.37 -7.58 -19.47
CA ASP A 238 -4.60 -9.01 -19.58
C ASP A 238 -6.06 -9.37 -19.26
N LEU A 239 -6.90 -9.35 -20.30
CA LEU A 239 -8.31 -9.70 -20.17
C LEU A 239 -8.55 -11.15 -19.73
N LYS A 240 -7.54 -12.05 -19.77
CA LYS A 240 -7.69 -13.41 -19.27
C LYS A 240 -7.60 -13.45 -17.75
N ALA A 241 -6.56 -12.87 -17.15
CA ALA A 241 -6.33 -12.90 -15.71
C ALA A 241 -7.12 -11.84 -14.94
N LEU A 242 -7.39 -10.67 -15.53
CA LEU A 242 -7.99 -9.53 -14.83
C LEU A 242 -9.34 -9.82 -14.14
N PRO A 243 -10.29 -10.59 -14.71
CA PRO A 243 -11.53 -10.95 -14.01
C PRO A 243 -11.32 -11.67 -12.67
N ASP A 244 -10.37 -12.61 -12.64
CA ASP A 244 -10.07 -13.38 -11.43
C ASP A 244 -9.47 -12.46 -10.37
N GLN A 245 -8.61 -11.53 -10.78
CA GLN A 245 -8.01 -10.53 -9.89
C GLN A 245 -9.05 -9.56 -9.32
N ILE A 246 -9.97 -9.06 -10.15
CA ILE A 246 -11.13 -8.26 -9.69
C ILE A 246 -11.90 -9.05 -8.62
N GLN A 247 -12.20 -10.33 -8.89
CA GLN A 247 -12.96 -11.16 -7.96
C GLN A 247 -12.22 -11.42 -6.64
N ILE A 248 -10.93 -11.76 -6.70
CA ILE A 248 -10.09 -11.98 -5.52
C ILE A 248 -10.04 -10.71 -4.67
N HIS A 249 -9.81 -9.55 -5.29
CA HIS A 249 -9.71 -8.28 -4.60
C HIS A 249 -11.05 -7.87 -3.96
N SER A 250 -12.16 -7.92 -4.71
CA SER A 250 -13.49 -7.63 -4.18
C SER A 250 -13.91 -8.57 -3.04
N GLN A 251 -13.48 -9.83 -3.06
CA GLN A 251 -13.70 -10.77 -1.95
C GLN A 251 -12.92 -10.37 -0.70
N ARG A 252 -11.68 -9.89 -0.84
CA ARG A 252 -10.88 -9.39 0.30
C ARG A 252 -11.56 -8.18 0.94
N LEU A 253 -11.99 -7.21 0.12
CA LEU A 253 -12.78 -6.05 0.57
C LEU A 253 -14.05 -6.48 1.30
N SER A 254 -14.85 -7.36 0.69
CA SER A 254 -16.11 -7.82 1.26
C SER A 254 -15.91 -8.52 2.61
N LYS A 255 -14.89 -9.37 2.74
CA LYS A 255 -14.56 -10.06 4.01
C LYS A 255 -14.22 -9.06 5.12
N LEU A 256 -13.44 -8.03 4.80
CA LEU A 256 -13.06 -7.00 5.76
C LEU A 256 -14.26 -6.17 6.21
N ILE A 257 -15.08 -5.69 5.26
CA ILE A 257 -16.30 -4.94 5.55
C ILE A 257 -17.27 -5.78 6.39
N HIS A 258 -17.44 -7.05 6.03
CA HIS A 258 -18.31 -7.96 6.75
C HIS A 258 -17.86 -8.17 8.20
N MET A 259 -16.55 -8.31 8.45
CA MET A 259 -16.03 -8.44 9.82
C MET A 259 -16.31 -7.22 10.69
N VAL A 260 -16.33 -6.01 10.11
CA VAL A 260 -16.76 -4.79 10.83
C VAL A 260 -18.24 -4.87 11.17
N LEU A 261 -19.09 -5.22 10.20
CA LEU A 261 -20.54 -5.31 10.38
C LEU A 261 -20.97 -6.45 11.32
N GLU A 262 -20.28 -7.59 11.34
CA GLU A 262 -20.60 -8.71 12.24
C GLU A 262 -20.17 -8.46 13.68
N SER A 263 -19.16 -7.60 13.88
CA SER A 263 -18.62 -7.31 15.22
C SER A 263 -19.64 -6.72 16.18
N THR A 264 -20.67 -6.05 15.65
CA THR A 264 -21.79 -5.49 16.41
C THR A 264 -22.89 -6.50 16.72
N LEU A 265 -22.91 -7.64 16.03
CA LEU A 265 -23.99 -8.63 16.12
C LEU A 265 -23.69 -9.77 17.09
N THR A 266 -22.41 -9.98 17.45
CA THR A 266 -22.04 -11.09 18.35
C THR A 266 -22.07 -10.69 19.83
N ASP A 267 -22.97 -11.32 20.58
CA ASP A 267 -23.26 -11.08 22.00
C ASP A 267 -22.04 -11.29 22.94
N LYS A 268 -21.02 -12.03 22.48
CA LYS A 268 -19.83 -12.39 23.26
C LYS A 268 -18.83 -11.25 23.45
N SER A 269 -18.81 -10.24 22.57
CA SER A 269 -17.84 -9.14 22.63
C SER A 269 -18.46 -7.76 22.90
N LYS A 270 -19.79 -7.59 22.70
CA LYS A 270 -20.51 -6.29 22.74
C LYS A 270 -19.60 -5.14 22.28
N ILE A 271 -19.04 -5.30 21.09
CA ILE A 271 -18.30 -4.25 20.42
C ILE A 271 -19.37 -3.32 19.85
N VAL A 272 -19.62 -2.21 20.52
CA VAL A 272 -20.53 -1.19 20.04
C VAL A 272 -19.73 -0.28 19.12
N MET A 273 -19.98 -0.38 17.82
CA MET A 273 -19.37 0.52 16.84
C MET A 273 -20.17 1.83 16.77
N PRO A 274 -19.50 2.98 16.57
CA PRO A 274 -20.18 4.23 16.28
C PRO A 274 -21.06 4.09 15.03
N GLN A 275 -22.17 4.82 15.01
CA GLN A 275 -23.15 4.75 13.92
C GLN A 275 -22.53 5.16 12.58
N GLU A 276 -21.62 6.12 12.59
CA GLU A 276 -20.90 6.62 11.42
C GLU A 276 -20.03 5.52 10.78
N VAL A 277 -19.42 4.66 11.62
CA VAL A 277 -18.61 3.51 11.16
C VAL A 277 -19.51 2.47 10.50
N LEU A 278 -20.70 2.23 11.06
CA LEU A 278 -21.67 1.28 10.51
C LEU A 278 -22.26 1.76 9.18
N GLU A 279 -22.59 3.04 9.08
CA GLU A 279 -23.07 3.66 7.84
C GLU A 279 -21.99 3.62 6.75
N LEU A 280 -20.75 3.96 7.10
CA LEU A 280 -19.63 3.84 6.18
C LEU A 280 -19.44 2.40 5.70
N ALA A 281 -19.52 1.41 6.60
CA ALA A 281 -19.43 0.00 6.24
C ALA A 281 -20.57 -0.45 5.30
N ALA A 282 -21.80 -0.02 5.55
CA ALA A 282 -22.94 -0.33 4.70
C ALA A 282 -22.79 0.28 3.29
N ASN A 283 -22.35 1.55 3.22
CA ASN A 283 -22.09 2.24 1.96
C ASN A 283 -20.97 1.55 1.16
N LEU A 284 -19.87 1.18 1.84
CA LEU A 284 -18.76 0.46 1.20
C LEU A 284 -19.15 -0.94 0.74
N LYS A 285 -20.03 -1.64 1.46
CA LYS A 285 -20.56 -2.94 1.03
C LYS A 285 -21.32 -2.82 -0.30
N GLN A 286 -22.19 -1.83 -0.41
CA GLN A 286 -22.94 -1.57 -1.65
C GLN A 286 -22.00 -1.13 -2.78
N ALA A 287 -21.07 -0.21 -2.49
CA ALA A 287 -20.08 0.26 -3.46
C ALA A 287 -19.19 -0.87 -3.98
N THR A 288 -18.72 -1.77 -3.11
CA THR A 288 -17.88 -2.92 -3.51
C THR A 288 -18.59 -3.78 -4.55
N ALA A 289 -19.85 -4.16 -4.28
CA ALA A 289 -20.63 -4.99 -5.19
C ALA A 289 -20.91 -4.28 -6.53
N ALA A 290 -21.28 -2.99 -6.48
CA ALA A 290 -21.53 -2.19 -7.67
C ALA A 290 -20.27 -2.09 -8.56
N ARG A 291 -19.12 -1.72 -7.97
CA ARG A 291 -17.87 -1.53 -8.73
C ARG A 291 -17.27 -2.84 -9.24
N GLN A 292 -17.43 -3.94 -8.50
CA GLN A 292 -17.08 -5.26 -9.00
C GLN A 292 -17.86 -5.61 -10.26
N ASN A 293 -19.18 -5.40 -10.25
CA ASN A 293 -20.04 -5.70 -11.39
C ASN A 293 -19.72 -4.81 -12.60
N GLU A 294 -19.51 -3.52 -12.39
CA GLU A 294 -19.09 -2.58 -13.45
C GLU A 294 -17.79 -3.04 -14.12
N ALA A 295 -16.76 -3.38 -13.34
CA ALA A 295 -15.48 -3.83 -13.86
C ALA A 295 -15.59 -5.14 -14.66
N LEU A 296 -16.31 -6.13 -14.12
CA LEU A 296 -16.53 -7.41 -14.82
C LEU A 296 -17.35 -7.25 -16.11
N GLN A 297 -18.35 -6.35 -16.11
CA GLN A 297 -19.12 -6.03 -17.32
C GLN A 297 -18.26 -5.36 -18.38
N ALA A 298 -17.38 -4.43 -17.99
CA ALA A 298 -16.44 -3.78 -18.90
C ALA A 298 -15.49 -4.81 -19.55
N VAL A 299 -14.93 -5.75 -18.76
CA VAL A 299 -14.09 -6.82 -19.31
C VAL A 299 -14.87 -7.72 -20.27
N ALA A 300 -16.11 -8.06 -19.93
CA ALA A 300 -16.96 -8.88 -20.80
C ALA A 300 -17.28 -8.15 -22.14
N ALA A 301 -17.48 -6.83 -22.10
CA ALA A 301 -17.71 -6.01 -23.28
C ALA A 301 -16.46 -5.97 -24.19
N ALA A 302 -15.26 -5.76 -23.63
CA ALA A 302 -14.01 -5.76 -24.38
C ALA A 302 -13.71 -7.13 -25.03
N LYS A 303 -13.97 -8.23 -24.33
CA LYS A 303 -13.85 -9.59 -24.89
C LYS A 303 -14.79 -9.82 -26.09
N LYS A 304 -16.00 -9.24 -26.06
CA LYS A 304 -16.95 -9.32 -27.19
C LYS A 304 -16.47 -8.49 -28.38
N TRP A 305 -15.86 -7.33 -28.13
CA TRP A 305 -15.26 -6.49 -29.17
C TRP A 305 -14.14 -7.24 -29.90
N ASP A 306 -13.24 -7.91 -29.17
CA ASP A 306 -12.15 -8.72 -29.76
C ASP A 306 -12.63 -9.90 -30.61
N LYS A 307 -13.77 -10.49 -30.26
CA LYS A 307 -14.38 -11.56 -31.07
C LYS A 307 -14.99 -11.01 -32.36
N LYS A 308 -15.52 -9.78 -32.35
CA LYS A 308 -16.12 -9.15 -33.52
C LYS A 308 -15.06 -8.64 -34.49
N SER A 309 -13.96 -8.05 -34.01
CA SER A 309 -12.85 -7.59 -34.86
C SER A 309 -12.19 -8.74 -35.61
N LYS A 310 -12.00 -9.90 -34.95
CA LYS A 310 -11.47 -11.13 -35.57
C LYS A 310 -12.38 -11.80 -36.60
N LYS A 311 -13.68 -11.48 -36.64
CA LYS A 311 -14.62 -12.00 -37.66
C LYS A 311 -14.72 -11.12 -38.90
N LYS A 312 -14.17 -9.90 -38.85
CA LYS A 312 -14.19 -8.92 -39.95
C LYS A 312 -12.88 -8.87 -40.74
N LYS A 313 -11.80 -9.45 -40.21
CA LYS A 313 -10.55 -9.74 -40.94
C LYS A 313 -10.64 -11.19 -41.45
#